data_AF-K9D5E5-F1
#
_entry.id   AF-K9D5E5-F1
#
_cell.length_a   1.000
_cell.length_b   1.000
_cell.length_c   1.000
_cell.angle_alpha   90.00
_cell.angle_beta   90.00
_cell.angle_gamma   90.00
#
_symmetry.space_group_name_H-M   'P 1'
#
loop_
_entity.id
_entity.type
_entity.pdbx_description
1 polymer ?
#
loop_
_entity_poly.entity_id
_entity_poly.type
_entity_poly.pdbx_seq_one_letter_code
_entity_poly.pdbx_strand_id
1 'polypeptide(L)'
;MAEAGPDEQALYKQQMDAAKTALDEAETAMKTSETVMNTANTAYTSAVSEKNKITSTWQSNAAAVSVGDSEAGITRQITNVAAGTNDTDAVNVAQLKAAVDAAGTGLQESNNALSYKDNKLSLAIKDSNGKDFITGSVEISDLANSINTRNSVANFDGDNTITIEKAEGVNAFNGVEYQLKVNTDGKVVADNKGVVNGGTVYNETRVAKDGTYIKQSKSAGENLTALDSQVAANTTQITQNSNNITSISNEVSNITNNVTSLNSQVNKLDNRINRVGAGAAALAALHPQDYDPTAKWDFAAGYGNYKSANAVAIGAFYRPTNDLLFSVGTSMGGGENMFNAGVSIKFGKGSEYSNYSKTDLVSVISSQQAEISAVKADNEASKADNEAKTKRIEALEKQMQEILSQINR
;
A
#
# COMPACT_ATOMS: atom_id res chain seq x y z
N MET A 1 154.78 -0.40 -96.08
CA MET A 1 153.65 -1.33 -96.02
C MET A 1 153.91 -2.20 -94.81
N ALA A 2 153.44 -1.77 -93.64
CA ALA A 2 153.78 -2.38 -92.36
C ALA A 2 152.83 -3.55 -92.13
N GLU A 3 153.39 -4.75 -92.00
CA GLU A 3 152.66 -5.97 -91.68
C GLU A 3 151.92 -5.77 -90.36
N ALA A 4 150.59 -5.64 -90.45
CA ALA A 4 149.70 -5.43 -89.32
C ALA A 4 149.81 -6.64 -88.38
N GLY A 5 150.27 -6.33 -87.18
CA GLY A 5 150.75 -7.29 -86.21
C GLY A 5 149.66 -8.18 -85.61
N PRO A 6 150.09 -9.17 -84.81
CA PRO A 6 149.27 -10.28 -84.34
C PRO A 6 147.96 -9.91 -83.62
N ASP A 7 147.81 -8.67 -83.14
CA ASP A 7 146.67 -8.23 -82.33
C ASP A 7 145.40 -7.92 -83.15
N GLU A 8 145.52 -7.46 -84.40
CA GLU A 8 144.33 -7.09 -85.22
C GLU A 8 143.60 -8.31 -85.82
N GLN A 9 144.33 -9.38 -86.13
CA GLN A 9 143.72 -10.65 -86.58
C GLN A 9 142.99 -11.38 -85.45
N ALA A 10 143.44 -11.22 -84.20
CA ALA A 10 142.78 -11.82 -83.04
C ALA A 10 141.42 -11.18 -82.75
N LEU A 11 141.28 -9.85 -82.91
CA LEU A 11 140.02 -9.12 -82.70
C LEU A 11 138.96 -9.48 -83.74
N TYR A 12 139.34 -9.60 -85.02
CA TYR A 12 138.43 -10.03 -86.10
C TYR A 12 137.89 -11.44 -85.87
N LYS A 13 138.75 -12.35 -85.39
CA LYS A 13 138.35 -13.71 -85.04
C LYS A 13 137.37 -13.72 -83.87
N GLN A 14 137.64 -12.92 -82.82
CA GLN A 14 136.74 -12.78 -81.68
C GLN A 14 135.36 -12.22 -82.07
N GLN A 15 135.31 -11.23 -82.98
CA GLN A 15 134.06 -10.66 -83.47
C GLN A 15 133.28 -11.63 -84.38
N MET A 16 133.97 -12.42 -85.23
CA MET A 16 133.33 -13.49 -85.99
C MET A 16 132.81 -14.61 -85.08
N ASP A 17 133.56 -15.00 -84.06
CA ASP A 17 133.14 -16.02 -83.10
C ASP A 17 131.93 -15.53 -82.28
N ALA A 18 131.91 -14.25 -81.89
CA ALA A 18 130.76 -13.62 -81.23
C ALA A 18 129.53 -13.49 -82.15
N ALA A 19 129.72 -13.12 -83.42
CA ALA A 19 128.64 -13.05 -84.41
C ALA A 19 128.10 -14.45 -84.75
N LYS A 20 128.98 -15.45 -84.81
CA LYS A 20 128.59 -16.85 -84.96
C LYS A 20 127.82 -17.34 -83.74
N THR A 21 128.26 -17.00 -82.54
CA THR A 21 127.53 -17.33 -81.30
C THR A 21 126.16 -16.68 -81.29
N ALA A 22 126.05 -15.39 -81.64
CA ALA A 22 124.77 -14.68 -81.72
C ALA A 22 123.85 -15.24 -82.82
N LEU A 23 124.41 -15.71 -83.94
CA LEU A 23 123.66 -16.36 -85.01
C LEU A 23 123.18 -17.76 -84.56
N ASP A 24 124.03 -18.54 -83.90
CA ASP A 24 123.68 -19.86 -83.37
C ASP A 24 122.63 -19.73 -82.24
N GLU A 25 122.72 -18.69 -81.40
CA GLU A 25 121.72 -18.31 -80.40
C GLU A 25 120.40 -17.87 -81.06
N ALA A 26 120.45 -17.06 -82.11
CA ALA A 26 119.27 -16.64 -82.86
C ALA A 26 118.61 -17.82 -83.58
N GLU A 27 119.39 -18.75 -84.15
CA GLU A 27 118.90 -19.98 -84.77
C GLU A 27 118.25 -20.89 -83.72
N THR A 28 118.85 -20.99 -82.53
CA THR A 28 118.30 -21.74 -81.39
C THR A 28 117.00 -21.09 -80.90
N ALA A 29 116.95 -19.76 -80.76
CA ALA A 29 115.76 -19.02 -80.39
C ALA A 29 114.65 -19.16 -81.46
N MET A 30 115.01 -19.17 -82.74
CA MET A 30 114.07 -19.34 -83.84
C MET A 30 113.49 -20.77 -83.87
N LYS A 31 114.32 -21.81 -83.68
CA LYS A 31 113.86 -23.20 -83.53
C LYS A 31 112.98 -23.38 -82.28
N THR A 32 113.32 -22.71 -81.19
CA THR A 32 112.50 -22.71 -79.97
C THR A 32 111.14 -22.05 -80.23
N SER A 33 111.14 -20.90 -80.90
CA SER A 33 109.91 -20.19 -81.29
C SER A 33 109.05 -21.00 -82.26
N GLU A 34 109.65 -21.67 -83.25
CA GLU A 34 108.97 -22.59 -84.16
C GLU A 34 108.34 -23.75 -83.40
N THR A 35 109.05 -24.33 -82.44
CA THR A 35 108.55 -25.41 -81.58
C THR A 35 107.37 -24.92 -80.72
N VAL A 36 107.48 -23.73 -80.13
CA VAL A 36 106.41 -23.11 -79.33
C VAL A 36 105.18 -22.82 -80.19
N MET A 37 105.36 -22.29 -81.40
CA MET A 37 104.27 -22.00 -82.33
C MET A 37 103.57 -23.28 -82.79
N ASN A 38 104.33 -24.34 -83.11
CA ASN A 38 103.77 -25.64 -83.48
C ASN A 38 103.02 -26.28 -82.31
N THR A 39 103.53 -26.15 -81.08
CA THR A 39 102.86 -26.62 -79.87
C THR A 39 101.55 -25.87 -79.64
N ALA A 40 101.57 -24.53 -79.73
CA ALA A 40 100.39 -23.69 -79.59
C ALA A 40 99.34 -23.97 -80.67
N ASN A 41 99.76 -24.19 -81.93
CA ASN A 41 98.85 -24.52 -83.03
C ASN A 41 98.20 -25.90 -82.85
N THR A 42 98.95 -26.87 -82.31
CA THR A 42 98.43 -28.19 -81.95
C THR A 42 97.41 -28.10 -80.81
N ALA A 43 97.70 -27.30 -79.77
CA ALA A 43 96.78 -27.06 -78.65
C ALA A 43 95.49 -26.34 -79.11
N TYR A 44 95.61 -25.33 -79.98
CA TYR A 44 94.47 -24.63 -80.56
C TYR A 44 93.56 -25.58 -81.36
N THR A 45 94.15 -26.40 -82.23
CA THR A 45 93.41 -27.38 -83.03
C THR A 45 92.66 -28.39 -82.15
N SER A 46 93.29 -28.84 -81.06
CA SER A 46 92.67 -29.74 -80.08
C SER A 46 91.50 -29.09 -79.34
N ALA A 47 91.63 -27.83 -78.91
CA ALA A 47 90.56 -27.08 -78.25
C ALA A 47 89.36 -26.83 -79.17
N VAL A 48 89.62 -26.53 -80.46
CA VAL A 48 88.55 -26.37 -81.47
C VAL A 48 87.83 -27.70 -81.70
N SER A 49 88.56 -28.82 -81.76
CA SER A 49 87.96 -30.16 -81.88
C SER A 49 87.06 -30.49 -80.69
N GLU A 50 87.49 -30.18 -79.47
CA GLU A 50 86.70 -30.48 -78.26
C GLU A 50 85.45 -29.60 -78.15
N LYS A 51 85.57 -28.31 -78.46
CA LYS A 51 84.41 -27.41 -78.59
C LYS A 51 83.38 -28.00 -79.55
N ASN A 52 83.82 -28.46 -80.73
CA ASN A 52 82.92 -28.98 -81.75
C ASN A 52 82.14 -30.21 -81.29
N LYS A 53 82.74 -31.09 -80.47
CA LYS A 53 82.04 -32.26 -79.89
C LYS A 53 80.95 -31.87 -78.89
N ILE A 54 81.18 -30.84 -78.07
CA ILE A 54 80.18 -30.37 -77.09
C ILE A 54 79.02 -29.70 -77.81
N THR A 55 79.31 -28.89 -78.83
CA THR A 55 78.27 -28.13 -79.54
C THR A 55 77.45 -28.99 -80.50
N SER A 56 78.00 -30.10 -81.03
CA SER A 56 77.32 -30.92 -82.05
C SER A 56 76.03 -31.58 -81.56
N THR A 57 75.86 -31.75 -80.26
CA THR A 57 74.58 -32.22 -79.68
C THR A 57 73.44 -31.22 -79.87
N TRP A 58 73.76 -29.93 -79.96
CA TRP A 58 72.76 -28.85 -79.94
C TRP A 58 72.68 -28.09 -81.27
N GLN A 59 73.77 -28.05 -82.04
CA GLN A 59 73.86 -27.32 -83.30
C GLN A 59 74.64 -28.14 -84.35
N SER A 60 74.05 -28.29 -85.54
CA SER A 60 74.71 -29.00 -86.65
C SER A 60 75.99 -28.29 -87.09
N ASN A 61 77.04 -29.08 -87.36
CA ASN A 61 78.34 -28.61 -87.84
C ASN A 61 78.63 -29.00 -89.31
N ALA A 62 77.74 -29.76 -89.96
CA ALA A 62 77.96 -30.34 -91.29
C ALA A 62 76.71 -30.24 -92.20
N ALA A 63 75.99 -29.11 -92.09
CA ALA A 63 74.72 -28.79 -92.74
C ALA A 63 73.50 -29.59 -92.22
N ALA A 64 72.30 -29.08 -92.50
CA ALA A 64 71.04 -29.69 -92.09
C ALA A 64 70.46 -30.55 -93.22
N VAL A 65 69.96 -31.74 -92.88
CA VAL A 65 69.18 -32.56 -93.80
C VAL A 65 67.70 -32.21 -93.60
N SER A 66 67.05 -31.69 -94.64
CA SER A 66 65.59 -31.53 -94.63
C SER A 66 64.91 -32.76 -95.23
N VAL A 67 63.96 -33.34 -94.52
CA VAL A 67 63.11 -34.45 -95.02
C VAL A 67 61.77 -33.96 -95.58
N GLY A 68 61.56 -32.64 -95.61
CA GLY A 68 60.37 -31.99 -96.10
C GLY A 68 60.67 -30.64 -96.74
N ASP A 69 59.59 -29.94 -97.06
CA ASP A 69 59.61 -28.60 -97.62
C ASP A 69 58.51 -27.78 -96.92
N SER A 70 58.92 -26.81 -96.10
CA SER A 70 58.01 -25.98 -95.30
C SER A 70 57.21 -24.99 -96.15
N GLU A 71 57.77 -24.51 -97.26
CA GLU A 71 57.11 -23.53 -98.14
C GLU A 71 56.03 -24.21 -98.97
N ALA A 72 56.27 -25.48 -99.35
CA ALA A 72 55.29 -26.32 -100.03
C ALA A 72 54.35 -27.09 -99.07
N GLY A 73 54.54 -27.00 -97.75
CA GLY A 73 53.78 -27.75 -96.75
C GLY A 73 53.97 -29.27 -96.81
N ILE A 74 55.04 -29.74 -97.46
CA ILE A 74 55.32 -31.17 -97.65
C ILE A 74 56.12 -31.68 -96.44
N THR A 75 55.56 -32.68 -95.75
CA THR A 75 56.26 -33.40 -94.68
C THR A 75 56.42 -34.88 -95.04
N ARG A 76 57.43 -35.53 -94.47
CA ARG A 76 57.64 -36.97 -94.57
C ARG A 76 57.83 -37.55 -93.18
N GLN A 77 57.29 -38.74 -92.95
CA GLN A 77 57.57 -39.52 -91.76
C GLN A 77 58.85 -40.33 -91.97
N ILE A 78 59.73 -40.32 -90.98
CA ILE A 78 60.85 -41.26 -90.91
C ILE A 78 60.35 -42.49 -90.15
N THR A 79 60.23 -43.63 -90.82
CA THR A 79 59.70 -44.87 -90.24
C THR A 79 60.81 -45.86 -89.91
N ASN A 80 60.53 -46.83 -89.03
CA ASN A 80 61.49 -47.84 -88.55
C ASN A 80 62.72 -47.26 -87.82
N VAL A 81 62.53 -46.15 -87.10
CA VAL A 81 63.56 -45.54 -86.25
C VAL A 81 63.57 -46.26 -84.88
N ALA A 82 64.65 -46.99 -84.60
CA ALA A 82 64.88 -47.57 -83.27
C ALA A 82 65.00 -46.46 -82.21
N ALA A 83 64.83 -46.80 -80.92
CA ALA A 83 64.97 -45.82 -79.84
C ALA A 83 66.39 -45.24 -79.81
N GLY A 84 66.49 -43.91 -79.83
CA GLY A 84 67.77 -43.21 -79.72
C GLY A 84 68.41 -43.45 -78.35
N THR A 85 69.73 -43.65 -78.33
CA THR A 85 70.50 -43.93 -77.10
C THR A 85 71.43 -42.78 -76.74
N ASN A 86 72.07 -42.16 -77.73
CA ASN A 86 72.92 -40.99 -77.53
C ASN A 86 72.12 -39.70 -77.71
N ASP A 87 72.62 -38.60 -77.14
CA ASP A 87 71.94 -37.29 -77.20
C ASP A 87 71.76 -36.75 -78.63
N THR A 88 72.53 -37.26 -79.60
CA THR A 88 72.46 -36.89 -81.02
C THR A 88 71.53 -37.76 -81.85
N ASP A 89 70.97 -38.82 -81.27
CA ASP A 89 70.07 -39.73 -81.99
C ASP A 89 68.65 -39.12 -82.09
N ALA A 90 67.88 -39.53 -83.11
CA ALA A 90 66.50 -39.11 -83.23
C ALA A 90 65.61 -39.82 -82.18
N VAL A 91 64.76 -39.04 -81.50
CA VAL A 91 63.74 -39.59 -80.56
C VAL A 91 62.55 -40.13 -81.36
N ASN A 92 62.19 -41.39 -81.13
CA ASN A 92 61.00 -41.97 -81.76
C ASN A 92 59.72 -41.76 -80.91
N VAL A 93 58.55 -42.07 -81.50
CA VAL A 93 57.25 -41.84 -80.85
C VAL A 93 57.07 -42.65 -79.54
N ALA A 94 57.69 -43.82 -79.41
CA ALA A 94 57.60 -44.63 -78.20
C ALA A 94 58.31 -43.95 -77.01
N GLN A 95 59.50 -43.39 -77.26
CA GLN A 95 60.24 -42.62 -76.24
C GLN A 95 59.48 -41.35 -75.82
N LEU A 96 58.83 -40.65 -76.77
CA LEU A 96 58.01 -39.48 -76.44
C LEU A 96 56.76 -39.86 -75.62
N LYS A 97 56.06 -40.93 -75.97
CA LYS A 97 54.88 -41.40 -75.21
C LYS A 97 55.25 -41.77 -73.78
N ALA A 98 56.33 -42.51 -73.58
CA ALA A 98 56.80 -42.86 -72.25
C ALA A 98 57.13 -41.61 -71.40
N ALA A 99 57.71 -40.57 -72.01
CA ALA A 99 57.98 -39.31 -71.32
C ALA A 99 56.68 -38.55 -70.95
N VAL A 100 55.68 -38.57 -71.82
CA VAL A 100 54.36 -37.95 -71.56
C VAL A 100 53.59 -38.69 -70.46
N ASP A 101 53.59 -40.02 -70.49
CA ASP A 101 52.95 -40.85 -69.47
C ASP A 101 53.60 -40.63 -68.10
N ALA A 102 54.93 -40.46 -68.06
CA ALA A 102 55.66 -40.09 -66.84
C ALA A 102 55.35 -38.66 -66.36
N ALA A 103 54.91 -37.76 -67.23
CA ALA A 103 54.59 -36.37 -66.91
C ALA A 103 53.11 -36.12 -66.53
N GLY A 104 52.21 -37.07 -66.80
CA GLY A 104 50.79 -36.99 -66.39
C GLY A 104 50.58 -37.19 -64.87
N THR A 105 49.34 -37.07 -64.38
CA THR A 105 49.03 -37.33 -62.95
C THR A 105 49.21 -38.79 -62.56
N GLY A 106 49.36 -39.68 -63.55
CA GLY A 106 49.43 -41.11 -63.35
C GLY A 106 48.18 -41.68 -62.69
N LEU A 107 47.02 -41.01 -62.71
CA LEU A 107 45.81 -41.51 -62.06
C LEU A 107 44.99 -42.37 -63.03
N GLN A 108 44.44 -43.48 -62.54
CA GLN A 108 43.45 -44.26 -63.29
C GLN A 108 42.03 -43.75 -63.03
N GLU A 109 41.18 -43.83 -64.06
CA GLU A 109 39.73 -43.64 -63.91
C GLU A 109 39.17 -44.70 -62.94
N SER A 110 38.36 -44.27 -61.98
CA SER A 110 37.79 -45.16 -60.96
C SER A 110 36.29 -44.93 -60.81
N ASN A 111 35.49 -45.96 -61.14
CA ASN A 111 34.04 -45.94 -60.97
C ASN A 111 33.59 -46.29 -59.54
N ASN A 112 34.49 -46.78 -58.69
CA ASN A 112 34.22 -47.18 -57.31
C ASN A 112 35.19 -46.50 -56.32
N ALA A 113 35.58 -45.26 -56.61
CA ALA A 113 36.51 -44.54 -55.75
C ALA A 113 35.94 -44.33 -54.33
N LEU A 114 34.62 -44.15 -54.21
CA LEU A 114 33.92 -44.08 -52.93
C LEU A 114 33.34 -45.45 -52.55
N SER A 115 33.59 -45.87 -51.32
CA SER A 115 33.03 -47.10 -50.75
C SER A 115 32.60 -46.89 -49.31
N TYR A 116 31.55 -47.59 -48.89
CA TYR A 116 31.11 -47.64 -47.51
C TYR A 116 31.22 -49.08 -47.00
N LYS A 117 32.11 -49.30 -46.03
CA LYS A 117 32.35 -50.60 -45.41
C LYS A 117 32.90 -50.41 -44.00
N ASP A 118 32.64 -51.36 -43.11
CA ASP A 118 33.21 -51.38 -41.76
C ASP A 118 32.99 -50.05 -41.01
N ASN A 119 31.79 -49.48 -41.19
CA ASN A 119 31.35 -48.19 -40.66
C ASN A 119 32.17 -46.96 -41.12
N LYS A 120 32.99 -47.10 -42.15
CA LYS A 120 33.78 -46.02 -42.75
C LYS A 120 33.29 -45.68 -44.15
N LEU A 121 33.10 -44.39 -44.42
CA LEU A 121 33.06 -43.88 -45.78
C LEU A 121 34.49 -43.62 -46.24
N SER A 122 34.93 -44.32 -47.28
CA SER A 122 36.32 -44.34 -47.74
C SER A 122 36.44 -43.88 -49.19
N LEU A 123 37.50 -43.14 -49.51
CA LEU A 123 37.92 -42.76 -50.86
C LEU A 123 39.24 -43.48 -51.21
N ALA A 124 39.33 -44.09 -52.39
CA ALA A 124 40.54 -44.69 -52.94
C ALA A 124 40.64 -44.47 -54.46
N ILE A 125 41.72 -43.82 -54.91
CA ILE A 125 42.06 -43.63 -56.33
C ILE A 125 43.46 -44.19 -56.57
N LYS A 126 43.61 -44.99 -57.63
CA LYS A 126 44.85 -45.71 -57.97
C LYS A 126 45.72 -44.94 -58.95
N ASP A 127 47.03 -45.16 -58.88
CA ASP A 127 47.99 -44.74 -59.88
C ASP A 127 47.96 -45.62 -61.14
N SER A 128 48.81 -45.28 -62.12
CA SER A 128 48.93 -45.93 -63.43
C SER A 128 49.44 -47.36 -63.31
N ASN A 129 50.08 -47.70 -62.20
CA ASN A 129 50.55 -49.05 -61.86
C ASN A 129 49.49 -49.85 -61.06
N GLY A 130 48.32 -49.27 -60.79
CA GLY A 130 47.23 -49.89 -60.05
C GLY A 130 47.37 -49.85 -58.53
N LYS A 131 48.30 -49.06 -57.99
CA LYS A 131 48.53 -48.89 -56.55
C LYS A 131 47.72 -47.71 -56.00
N ASP A 132 47.17 -47.85 -54.80
CA ASP A 132 46.42 -46.75 -54.16
C ASP A 132 47.31 -45.51 -53.99
N PHE A 133 46.83 -44.37 -54.49
CA PHE A 133 47.56 -43.10 -54.53
C PHE A 133 46.88 -42.04 -53.65
N ILE A 134 45.58 -41.79 -53.85
CA ILE A 134 44.77 -40.93 -52.98
C ILE A 134 43.89 -41.85 -52.13
N THR A 135 44.09 -41.84 -50.81
CA THR A 135 43.26 -42.60 -49.88
C THR A 135 42.85 -41.76 -48.68
N GLY A 136 41.67 -42.05 -48.13
CA GLY A 136 41.18 -41.44 -46.90
C GLY A 136 39.89 -42.10 -46.44
N SER A 137 39.62 -42.09 -45.15
CA SER A 137 38.40 -42.65 -44.58
C SER A 137 37.89 -41.83 -43.41
N VAL A 138 36.56 -41.76 -43.25
CA VAL A 138 35.89 -41.16 -42.09
C VAL A 138 35.01 -42.21 -41.43
N GLU A 139 35.14 -42.38 -40.11
CA GLU A 139 34.24 -43.18 -39.28
C GLU A 139 32.88 -42.48 -39.14
N ILE A 140 31.79 -43.18 -39.47
CA ILE A 140 30.43 -42.59 -39.39
C ILE A 140 30.00 -42.38 -37.93
N SER A 141 30.54 -43.15 -36.97
CA SER A 141 30.27 -42.95 -35.54
C SER A 141 30.69 -41.58 -35.03
N ASP A 142 31.79 -41.03 -35.55
CA ASP A 142 32.29 -39.71 -35.16
C ASP A 142 31.35 -38.59 -35.64
N LEU A 143 30.66 -38.82 -36.77
CA LEU A 143 29.64 -37.91 -37.29
C LEU A 143 28.30 -38.06 -36.57
N ALA A 144 27.91 -39.28 -36.20
CA ALA A 144 26.65 -39.54 -35.48
C ALA A 144 26.63 -38.90 -34.09
N ASN A 145 27.76 -38.92 -33.38
CA ASN A 145 27.88 -38.35 -32.04
C ASN A 145 27.93 -36.81 -32.03
N SER A 146 28.29 -36.16 -33.15
CA SER A 146 28.35 -34.70 -33.24
C SER A 146 26.99 -34.03 -33.56
N ILE A 147 25.97 -34.81 -33.93
CA ILE A 147 24.61 -34.30 -34.21
C ILE A 147 23.76 -34.17 -32.93
N ASN A 148 24.12 -34.82 -31.82
CA ASN A 148 23.25 -34.99 -30.65
C ASN A 148 23.82 -34.48 -29.31
N THR A 149 24.39 -33.26 -29.27
CA THR A 149 24.94 -32.71 -28.00
C THR A 149 24.54 -31.28 -27.65
N ARG A 150 23.70 -30.59 -28.44
CA ARG A 150 23.29 -29.20 -28.10
C ARG A 150 22.14 -29.07 -27.08
N ASN A 151 21.51 -30.17 -26.67
CA ASN A 151 20.40 -30.14 -25.72
C ASN A 151 20.71 -30.88 -24.42
N SER A 152 21.92 -30.71 -23.86
CA SER A 152 22.13 -31.10 -22.46
C SER A 152 21.57 -30.00 -21.56
N VAL A 153 20.31 -30.12 -21.14
CA VAL A 153 19.84 -29.39 -19.97
C VAL A 153 20.26 -30.21 -18.76
N ALA A 154 21.46 -29.94 -18.25
CA ALA A 154 21.94 -30.53 -17.03
C ALA A 154 21.16 -29.94 -15.86
N ASN A 155 20.65 -30.82 -15.00
CA ASN A 155 20.07 -30.48 -13.71
C ASN A 155 21.16 -29.92 -12.79
N PHE A 156 21.44 -28.61 -12.90
CA PHE A 156 22.65 -27.99 -12.33
C PHE A 156 22.60 -27.89 -10.80
N ASP A 157 21.42 -28.01 -10.20
CA ASP A 157 21.18 -27.94 -8.76
C ASP A 157 20.82 -29.31 -8.13
N GLY A 158 20.67 -30.36 -8.92
CA GLY A 158 20.25 -31.68 -8.44
C GLY A 158 18.77 -31.77 -8.09
N ASP A 159 17.95 -30.83 -8.57
CA ASP A 159 16.52 -30.79 -8.31
C ASP A 159 15.75 -31.71 -9.30
N ASN A 160 15.24 -32.84 -8.82
CA ASN A 160 14.43 -33.75 -9.64
C ASN A 160 13.04 -33.20 -10.02
N THR A 161 12.69 -31.97 -9.60
CA THR A 161 11.39 -31.37 -9.90
C THR A 161 11.20 -31.05 -11.38
N ILE A 162 12.26 -30.88 -12.17
CA ILE A 162 12.15 -30.63 -13.62
C ILE A 162 12.83 -31.77 -14.38
N THR A 163 12.04 -32.59 -15.10
CA THR A 163 12.58 -33.47 -16.13
C THR A 163 12.36 -32.86 -17.50
N ILE A 164 13.37 -33.03 -18.34
CA ILE A 164 13.28 -32.76 -19.76
C ILE A 164 13.34 -34.11 -20.44
N GLU A 165 12.18 -34.56 -20.90
CA GLU A 165 12.02 -35.84 -21.54
C GLU A 165 11.97 -35.63 -23.06
N LYS A 166 12.73 -36.43 -23.80
CA LYS A 166 12.61 -36.48 -25.25
C LYS A 166 11.22 -37.01 -25.59
N ALA A 167 10.46 -36.27 -26.40
CA ALA A 167 9.19 -36.74 -26.92
C ALA A 167 9.43 -37.95 -27.86
N GLU A 168 8.49 -38.88 -27.90
CA GLU A 168 8.56 -40.00 -28.85
C GLU A 168 8.43 -39.48 -30.30
N GLY A 169 9.40 -39.83 -31.14
CA GLY A 169 9.43 -39.46 -32.56
C GLY A 169 10.30 -38.25 -32.92
N VAL A 170 10.13 -37.78 -34.15
CA VAL A 170 10.73 -36.54 -34.67
C VAL A 170 9.61 -35.61 -35.12
N ASN A 171 9.80 -34.30 -34.99
CA ASN A 171 8.83 -33.33 -35.47
C ASN A 171 8.78 -33.29 -37.01
N ALA A 172 7.89 -32.47 -37.56
CA ALA A 172 7.70 -32.32 -39.01
C ALA A 172 8.96 -31.85 -39.79
N PHE A 173 10.02 -31.46 -39.09
CA PHE A 173 11.30 -31.01 -39.65
C PHE A 173 12.46 -31.97 -39.32
N ASN A 174 12.15 -33.22 -38.93
CA ASN A 174 13.11 -34.24 -38.50
C ASN A 174 13.94 -33.84 -37.26
N GLY A 175 13.46 -32.88 -36.47
CA GLY A 175 14.07 -32.47 -35.21
C GLY A 175 13.53 -33.25 -34.01
N VAL A 176 14.31 -33.33 -32.93
CA VAL A 176 13.86 -33.92 -31.66
C VAL A 176 13.02 -32.90 -30.89
N GLU A 177 11.81 -33.27 -30.49
CA GLU A 177 10.97 -32.48 -29.59
C GLU A 177 11.25 -32.88 -28.12
N TYR A 178 11.24 -31.89 -27.23
CA TYR A 178 11.50 -32.10 -25.80
C TYR A 178 10.30 -31.59 -25.00
N GLN A 179 9.80 -32.41 -24.08
CA GLN A 179 8.77 -32.04 -23.15
C GLN A 179 9.42 -31.61 -21.82
N LEU A 180 9.06 -30.41 -21.36
CA LEU A 180 9.43 -29.94 -20.04
C LEU A 180 8.34 -30.37 -19.05
N LYS A 181 8.69 -31.24 -18.12
CA LYS A 181 7.78 -31.76 -17.10
C LYS A 181 8.25 -31.32 -15.73
N VAL A 182 7.36 -30.66 -14.99
CA VAL A 182 7.58 -30.35 -13.57
C VAL A 182 7.00 -31.51 -12.75
N ASN A 183 7.85 -32.45 -12.31
CA ASN A 183 7.49 -33.78 -11.80
C ASN A 183 6.83 -33.81 -10.43
N THR A 184 7.07 -32.81 -9.60
CA THR A 184 6.43 -32.68 -8.30
C THR A 184 6.26 -31.21 -8.00
N ASP A 185 5.04 -30.84 -7.65
CA ASP A 185 4.58 -29.60 -7.04
C ASP A 185 5.63 -29.02 -6.08
N GLY A 186 6.48 -28.14 -6.59
CA GLY A 186 7.36 -27.33 -5.75
C GLY A 186 6.52 -26.70 -4.65
N LYS A 187 6.87 -26.93 -3.38
CA LYS A 187 6.10 -26.38 -2.26
C LYS A 187 6.28 -24.87 -2.20
N VAL A 188 5.23 -24.09 -2.01
CA VAL A 188 5.37 -22.65 -1.72
C VAL A 188 5.75 -22.50 -0.25
N VAL A 189 7.05 -22.64 0.05
CA VAL A 189 7.61 -22.52 1.41
C VAL A 189 8.80 -21.57 1.38
N ALA A 190 9.18 -21.04 2.54
CA ALA A 190 10.36 -20.19 2.67
C ALA A 190 11.61 -20.87 2.08
N ASP A 191 12.42 -20.07 1.39
CA ASP A 191 13.68 -20.46 0.73
C ASP A 191 13.56 -21.49 -0.41
N ASN A 192 12.35 -21.90 -0.80
CA ASN A 192 12.19 -22.65 -2.04
C ASN A 192 12.46 -21.74 -3.25
N LYS A 193 13.46 -22.13 -4.07
CA LYS A 193 13.87 -21.43 -5.30
C LYS A 193 13.48 -22.19 -6.58
N GLY A 194 12.87 -23.37 -6.44
CA GLY A 194 12.44 -24.21 -7.56
C GLY A 194 11.17 -23.73 -8.24
N VAL A 195 10.80 -24.39 -9.33
CA VAL A 195 9.58 -24.07 -10.10
C VAL A 195 8.35 -24.73 -9.47
N VAL A 196 7.23 -24.00 -9.45
CA VAL A 196 5.92 -24.49 -8.97
C VAL A 196 4.96 -24.70 -10.14
N ASN A 197 4.08 -25.69 -10.06
CA ASN A 197 3.06 -25.92 -11.08
C ASN A 197 1.80 -25.06 -10.84
N GLY A 198 0.96 -24.91 -11.87
CA GLY A 198 -0.25 -24.10 -11.79
C GLY A 198 -1.26 -24.56 -10.73
N GLY A 199 -1.34 -25.88 -10.47
CA GLY A 199 -2.19 -26.45 -9.43
C GLY A 199 -1.76 -26.03 -8.02
N THR A 200 -0.45 -26.02 -7.75
CA THR A 200 0.12 -25.52 -6.49
C THR A 200 -0.26 -24.06 -6.26
N VAL A 201 -0.01 -23.18 -7.25
CA VAL A 201 -0.31 -21.75 -7.14
C VAL A 201 -1.81 -21.51 -6.96
N TYR A 202 -2.64 -22.28 -7.68
CA TYR A 202 -4.10 -22.19 -7.57
C TYR A 202 -4.58 -22.49 -6.14
N ASN A 203 -4.02 -23.53 -5.51
CA ASN A 203 -4.36 -23.93 -4.14
C ASN A 203 -3.80 -22.97 -3.10
N GLU A 204 -2.57 -22.47 -3.26
CA GLU A 204 -1.97 -21.51 -2.33
C GLU A 204 -2.71 -20.17 -2.31
N THR A 205 -3.24 -19.75 -3.46
CA THR A 205 -3.99 -18.49 -3.59
C THR A 205 -5.46 -18.60 -3.20
N ARG A 206 -5.93 -19.75 -2.69
CA ARG A 206 -7.33 -19.97 -2.32
C ARG A 206 -7.43 -20.62 -0.95
N VAL A 207 -8.52 -20.32 -0.26
CA VAL A 207 -8.81 -21.03 0.99
C VAL A 207 -9.28 -22.45 0.71
N ALA A 208 -8.92 -23.38 1.58
CA ALA A 208 -9.29 -24.79 1.45
C ALA A 208 -10.80 -25.05 1.56
N LYS A 209 -11.55 -24.12 2.17
CA LYS A 209 -13.01 -24.18 2.35
C LYS A 209 -13.59 -22.78 2.49
N ASP A 210 -14.86 -22.63 2.16
CA ASP A 210 -15.60 -21.39 2.41
C ASP A 210 -15.65 -21.06 3.91
N GLY A 211 -15.32 -19.81 4.23
CA GLY A 211 -15.62 -19.17 5.50
C GLY A 211 -16.83 -18.23 5.37
N THR A 212 -17.15 -17.52 6.44
CA THR A 212 -18.24 -16.53 6.43
C THR A 212 -17.96 -15.41 5.42
N TYR A 213 -16.74 -14.84 5.45
CA TYR A 213 -16.36 -13.68 4.64
C TYR A 213 -15.41 -14.02 3.47
N ILE A 214 -14.62 -15.09 3.60
CA ILE A 214 -13.64 -15.52 2.60
C ILE A 214 -14.19 -16.76 1.90
N LYS A 215 -14.16 -16.80 0.56
CA LYS A 215 -14.72 -17.90 -0.25
C LYS A 215 -13.63 -18.62 -1.04
N GLN A 216 -13.69 -19.96 -1.09
CA GLN A 216 -12.80 -20.84 -1.85
C GLN A 216 -12.90 -20.57 -3.36
N SER A 217 -14.09 -20.20 -3.85
CA SER A 217 -14.30 -19.86 -5.26
C SER A 217 -13.55 -18.60 -5.71
N LYS A 218 -13.07 -17.78 -4.76
CA LYS A 218 -12.37 -16.52 -4.99
C LYS A 218 -10.88 -16.67 -4.66
N SER A 219 -10.03 -16.06 -5.48
CA SER A 219 -8.62 -15.90 -5.17
C SER A 219 -8.41 -15.05 -3.91
N ALA A 220 -7.20 -15.08 -3.36
CA ALA A 220 -6.79 -14.26 -2.23
C ALA A 220 -7.02 -12.76 -2.50
N GLY A 221 -6.68 -12.29 -3.70
CA GLY A 221 -6.91 -10.91 -4.12
C GLY A 221 -8.39 -10.52 -4.11
N GLU A 222 -9.25 -11.34 -4.71
CA GLU A 222 -10.71 -11.08 -4.74
C GLU A 222 -11.35 -11.10 -3.35
N ASN A 223 -10.89 -11.99 -2.47
CA ASN A 223 -11.34 -12.02 -1.08
C ASN A 223 -10.87 -10.79 -0.30
N LEU A 224 -9.62 -10.34 -0.49
CA LEU A 224 -9.11 -9.12 0.13
C LEU A 224 -9.89 -7.89 -0.33
N THR A 225 -10.20 -7.76 -1.63
CA THR A 225 -11.03 -6.65 -2.14
C THR A 225 -12.44 -6.64 -1.53
N ALA A 226 -13.06 -7.83 -1.38
CA ALA A 226 -14.36 -7.95 -0.75
C ALA A 226 -14.32 -7.56 0.73
N LEU A 227 -13.29 -8.00 1.46
CA LEU A 227 -13.06 -7.64 2.85
C LEU A 227 -12.80 -6.13 3.01
N ASP A 228 -11.96 -5.54 2.16
CA ASP A 228 -11.65 -4.11 2.16
C ASP A 228 -12.91 -3.25 2.00
N SER A 229 -13.78 -3.63 1.05
CA SER A 229 -15.08 -2.98 0.85
C SER A 229 -15.99 -3.07 2.09
N GLN A 230 -16.04 -4.25 2.73
CA GLN A 230 -16.84 -4.45 3.94
C GLN A 230 -16.27 -3.66 5.13
N VAL A 231 -14.95 -3.59 5.27
CA VAL A 231 -14.27 -2.81 6.32
C VAL A 231 -14.52 -1.31 6.11
N ALA A 232 -14.47 -0.83 4.88
CA ALA A 232 -14.82 0.56 4.55
C ALA A 232 -16.28 0.89 4.91
N ALA A 233 -17.23 0.00 4.58
CA ALA A 233 -18.63 0.15 4.95
C ALA A 233 -18.83 0.17 6.48
N ASN A 234 -18.16 -0.74 7.20
CA ASN A 234 -18.18 -0.77 8.66
C ASN A 234 -17.60 0.52 9.25
N THR A 235 -16.51 1.04 8.67
CA THR A 235 -15.89 2.31 9.09
C THR A 235 -16.89 3.46 8.98
N THR A 236 -17.64 3.53 7.88
CA THR A 236 -18.68 4.56 7.70
C THR A 236 -19.81 4.43 8.73
N GLN A 237 -20.29 3.22 9.00
CA GLN A 237 -21.34 2.99 10.01
C GLN A 237 -20.86 3.37 11.43
N ILE A 238 -19.61 3.06 11.78
CA ILE A 238 -19.02 3.43 13.07
C ILE A 238 -18.95 4.96 13.20
N THR A 239 -18.51 5.67 12.16
CA THR A 239 -18.49 7.13 12.16
C THR A 239 -19.89 7.73 12.34
N GLN A 240 -20.90 7.19 11.65
CA GLN A 240 -22.30 7.63 11.82
C GLN A 240 -22.80 7.38 13.25
N ASN A 241 -22.53 6.21 13.81
CA ASN A 241 -22.91 5.89 15.18
C ASN A 241 -22.21 6.82 16.19
N SER A 242 -20.94 7.15 15.97
CA SER A 242 -20.21 8.13 16.80
C SER A 242 -20.88 9.51 16.78
N ASN A 243 -21.34 9.96 15.61
CA ASN A 243 -22.07 11.22 15.48
C ASN A 243 -23.42 11.16 16.20
N ASN A 244 -24.18 10.07 16.03
CA ASN A 244 -25.47 9.87 16.72
C ASN A 244 -25.31 9.88 18.25
N ILE A 245 -24.27 9.20 18.78
CA ILE A 245 -23.97 9.19 20.21
C ILE A 245 -23.65 10.62 20.71
N THR A 246 -22.91 11.40 19.94
CA THR A 246 -22.59 12.79 20.29
C THR A 246 -23.86 13.64 20.35
N SER A 247 -24.77 13.49 19.38
CA SER A 247 -26.07 14.19 19.38
C SER A 247 -26.93 13.80 20.59
N ILE A 248 -27.05 12.50 20.87
CA ILE A 248 -27.78 12.00 22.06
C ILE A 248 -27.17 12.55 23.35
N SER A 249 -25.84 12.60 23.45
CA SER A 249 -25.15 13.16 24.62
C SER A 249 -25.52 14.64 24.85
N ASN A 250 -25.64 15.42 23.77
CA ASN A 250 -26.06 16.82 23.86
C ASN A 250 -27.54 16.94 24.28
N GLU A 251 -28.42 16.11 23.73
CA GLU A 251 -29.83 16.06 24.12
C GLU A 251 -30.01 15.70 25.60
N VAL A 252 -29.27 14.70 26.09
CA VAL A 252 -29.29 14.29 27.51
C VAL A 252 -28.80 15.43 28.42
N SER A 253 -27.76 16.16 28.00
CA SER A 253 -27.28 17.34 28.73
C SER A 253 -28.36 18.43 28.83
N ASN A 254 -29.05 18.71 27.73
CA ASN A 254 -30.17 19.66 27.70
C ASN A 254 -31.32 19.22 28.60
N ILE A 255 -31.69 17.94 28.57
CA ILE A 255 -32.71 17.37 29.46
C ILE A 255 -32.29 17.54 30.92
N THR A 256 -31.03 17.27 31.26
CA THR A 256 -30.50 17.44 32.61
C THR A 256 -30.63 18.88 33.11
N ASN A 257 -30.33 19.86 32.25
CA ASN A 257 -30.50 21.28 32.56
C ASN A 257 -31.98 21.66 32.76
N ASN A 258 -32.86 21.14 31.91
CA ASN A 258 -34.30 21.35 32.02
C ASN A 258 -34.87 20.77 33.32
N VAL A 259 -34.47 19.54 33.68
CA VAL A 259 -34.89 18.88 34.93
C VAL A 259 -34.37 19.66 36.16
N THR A 260 -33.14 20.15 36.13
CA THR A 260 -32.58 20.97 37.21
C THR A 260 -33.36 22.28 37.39
N SER A 261 -33.74 22.91 36.27
CA SER A 261 -34.58 24.11 36.26
C SER A 261 -35.99 23.82 36.80
N LEU A 262 -36.59 22.69 36.41
CA LEU A 262 -37.89 22.24 36.90
C LEU A 262 -37.85 21.99 38.42
N ASN A 263 -36.83 21.28 38.92
CA ASN A 263 -36.67 21.04 40.37
C ASN A 263 -36.62 22.36 41.15
N SER A 264 -35.91 23.36 40.61
CA SER A 264 -35.86 24.70 41.22
C SER A 264 -37.22 25.40 41.23
N GLN A 265 -38.01 25.27 40.15
CA GLN A 265 -39.36 25.82 40.07
C GLN A 265 -40.33 25.09 41.01
N VAL A 266 -40.24 23.76 41.10
CA VAL A 266 -41.04 22.94 42.02
C VAL A 266 -40.74 23.32 43.48
N ASN A 267 -39.48 23.50 43.85
CA ASN A 267 -39.11 23.97 45.19
C ASN A 267 -39.64 25.38 45.48
N LYS A 268 -39.65 26.28 44.48
CA LYS A 268 -40.28 27.59 44.62
C LYS A 268 -41.79 27.46 44.83
N LEU A 269 -42.46 26.59 44.07
CA LEU A 269 -43.89 26.35 44.23
C LEU A 269 -44.24 25.78 45.60
N ASP A 270 -43.49 24.80 46.10
CA ASP A 270 -43.69 24.22 47.44
C ASP A 270 -43.62 25.30 48.53
N ASN A 271 -42.59 26.16 48.47
CA ASN A 271 -42.47 27.30 49.38
C ASN A 271 -43.66 28.27 49.26
N ARG A 272 -44.08 28.60 48.03
CA ARG A 272 -45.25 29.46 47.79
C ARG A 272 -46.53 28.86 48.36
N ILE A 273 -46.75 27.56 48.18
CA ILE A 273 -47.90 26.85 48.75
C ILE A 273 -47.87 26.92 50.28
N ASN A 274 -46.71 26.69 50.90
CA ASN A 274 -46.59 26.79 52.36
C ASN A 274 -46.97 28.19 52.86
N ARG A 275 -46.50 29.24 52.19
CA ARG A 275 -46.82 30.65 52.49
C ARG A 275 -48.29 30.98 52.31
N VAL A 276 -48.88 30.57 51.19
CA VAL A 276 -50.32 30.77 50.92
C VAL A 276 -51.17 30.03 51.96
N GLY A 277 -50.80 28.80 52.33
CA GLY A 277 -51.48 28.04 53.38
C GLY A 277 -51.46 28.76 54.73
N ALA A 278 -50.31 29.30 55.13
CA ALA A 278 -50.17 30.07 56.37
C ALA A 278 -51.00 31.37 56.32
N GLY A 279 -50.98 32.10 55.20
CA GLY A 279 -51.79 33.32 54.99
C GLY A 279 -53.30 33.05 55.08
N ALA A 280 -53.75 31.97 54.44
CA ALA A 280 -55.14 31.53 54.52
C ALA A 280 -55.56 31.19 55.96
N ALA A 281 -54.71 30.47 56.70
CA ALA A 281 -54.95 30.16 58.11
C ALA A 281 -55.01 31.43 58.98
N ALA A 282 -54.13 32.41 58.72
CA ALA A 282 -54.12 33.68 59.45
C ALA A 282 -55.40 34.51 59.19
N LEU A 283 -55.86 34.55 57.93
CA LEU A 283 -57.13 35.20 57.57
C LEU A 283 -58.35 34.51 58.20
N ALA A 284 -58.32 33.18 58.29
CA ALA A 284 -59.40 32.41 58.91
C ALA A 284 -59.50 32.66 60.43
N ALA A 285 -58.42 33.07 61.08
CA ALA A 285 -58.43 33.46 62.49
C ALA A 285 -59.03 34.86 62.74
N LEU A 286 -59.35 35.63 61.68
CA LEU A 286 -59.97 36.94 61.81
C LEU A 286 -61.46 36.80 62.12
N HIS A 287 -61.85 37.20 63.33
CA HIS A 287 -63.23 37.19 63.77
C HIS A 287 -63.61 38.54 64.39
N PRO A 288 -64.79 39.08 64.04
CA PRO A 288 -65.29 40.28 64.68
C PRO A 288 -65.83 39.98 66.09
N GLN A 289 -65.80 40.98 66.95
CA GLN A 289 -66.49 41.05 68.23
C GLN A 289 -68.01 41.20 68.04
N ASP A 290 -68.73 41.07 69.15
CA ASP A 290 -70.18 41.27 69.18
C ASP A 290 -70.57 42.69 68.76
N TYR A 291 -71.81 42.85 68.26
CA TYR A 291 -72.33 44.14 67.84
C TYR A 291 -72.43 45.14 69.01
N ASP A 292 -71.92 46.35 68.78
CA ASP A 292 -72.17 47.51 69.63
C ASP A 292 -72.69 48.68 68.76
N PRO A 293 -73.90 49.22 69.01
CA PRO A 293 -74.46 50.30 68.19
C PRO A 293 -73.67 51.62 68.27
N THR A 294 -72.84 51.80 69.30
CA THR A 294 -71.95 52.96 69.47
C THR A 294 -70.56 52.74 68.86
N ALA A 295 -70.17 51.49 68.61
CA ALA A 295 -68.88 51.10 68.03
C ALA A 295 -69.07 50.11 66.87
N LYS A 296 -69.29 50.65 65.66
CA LYS A 296 -69.65 49.87 64.45
C LYS A 296 -68.46 49.31 63.67
N TRP A 297 -67.24 49.76 64.00
CA TRP A 297 -66.00 49.28 63.41
C TRP A 297 -65.29 48.36 64.38
N ASP A 298 -64.76 47.25 63.86
CA ASP A 298 -63.95 46.32 64.62
C ASP A 298 -62.72 45.91 63.80
N PHE A 299 -61.60 45.72 64.50
CA PHE A 299 -60.32 45.38 63.90
C PHE A 299 -59.78 44.12 64.58
N ALA A 300 -59.44 43.12 63.78
CA ALA A 300 -58.85 41.89 64.28
C ALA A 300 -57.46 41.67 63.71
N ALA A 301 -56.61 40.98 64.46
CA ALA A 301 -55.35 40.45 64.00
C ALA A 301 -55.34 38.92 64.18
N GLY A 302 -54.88 38.21 63.16
CA GLY A 302 -54.81 36.76 63.14
C GLY A 302 -53.39 36.28 62.86
N TYR A 303 -53.05 35.09 63.33
CA TYR A 303 -51.77 34.44 63.03
C TYR A 303 -52.05 33.04 62.53
N GLY A 304 -51.33 32.64 61.48
CA GLY A 304 -51.47 31.35 60.83
C GLY A 304 -50.13 30.71 60.57
N ASN A 305 -50.06 29.41 60.78
CA ASN A 305 -48.91 28.58 60.47
C ASN A 305 -49.34 27.44 59.54
N TYR A 306 -48.51 27.13 58.56
CA TYR A 306 -48.65 25.92 57.75
C TYR A 306 -47.27 25.41 57.36
N LYS A 307 -46.98 24.16 57.76
CA LYS A 307 -45.64 23.54 57.61
C LYS A 307 -44.56 24.46 58.20
N SER A 308 -43.59 24.89 57.38
CA SER A 308 -42.48 25.75 57.78
C SER A 308 -42.75 27.25 57.62
N ALA A 309 -43.93 27.65 57.14
CA ALA A 309 -44.27 29.05 56.88
C ALA A 309 -45.24 29.62 57.92
N ASN A 310 -45.11 30.92 58.15
CA ASN A 310 -45.91 31.70 59.10
C ASN A 310 -46.43 32.96 58.43
N ALA A 311 -47.65 33.35 58.76
CA ALA A 311 -48.24 34.59 58.30
C ALA A 311 -49.06 35.26 59.39
N VAL A 312 -49.19 36.58 59.29
CA VAL A 312 -50.06 37.40 60.13
C VAL A 312 -51.11 38.01 59.22
N ALA A 313 -52.32 38.18 59.73
CA ALA A 313 -53.40 38.84 59.04
C ALA A 313 -53.97 39.98 59.87
N ILE A 314 -54.49 41.00 59.19
CA ILE A 314 -55.22 42.10 59.79
C ILE A 314 -56.54 42.24 59.05
N GLY A 315 -57.63 42.36 59.79
CA GLY A 315 -58.98 42.52 59.28
C GLY A 315 -59.66 43.75 59.83
N ALA A 316 -60.50 44.36 59.02
CA ALA A 316 -61.44 45.39 59.42
C ALA A 316 -62.87 44.91 59.13
N PHE A 317 -63.75 45.14 60.08
CA PHE A 317 -65.12 44.69 60.08
C PHE A 317 -66.02 45.90 60.32
N TYR A 318 -67.05 46.06 59.50
CA TYR A 318 -68.03 47.13 59.64
C TYR A 318 -69.42 46.53 59.78
N ARG A 319 -70.05 46.77 60.93
CA ARG A 319 -71.37 46.23 61.27
C ARG A 319 -72.36 47.39 61.49
N PRO A 320 -73.03 47.90 60.42
CA PRO A 320 -73.97 49.01 60.55
C PRO A 320 -75.20 48.69 61.38
N THR A 321 -75.67 47.43 61.33
CA THR A 321 -76.79 46.88 62.11
C THR A 321 -76.41 45.52 62.71
N ASN A 322 -77.14 45.03 63.70
CA ASN A 322 -76.90 43.72 64.32
C ASN A 322 -76.92 42.54 63.31
N ASP A 323 -77.58 42.72 62.16
CA ASP A 323 -77.82 41.66 61.19
C ASP A 323 -76.97 41.74 59.93
N LEU A 324 -76.20 42.83 59.73
CA LEU A 324 -75.39 43.05 58.54
C LEU A 324 -73.94 43.32 58.91
N LEU A 325 -73.03 42.47 58.43
CA LEU A 325 -71.59 42.60 58.62
C LEU A 325 -70.88 42.66 57.27
N PHE A 326 -70.05 43.68 57.08
CA PHE A 326 -69.04 43.75 56.04
C PHE A 326 -67.67 43.40 56.63
N SER A 327 -66.88 42.60 55.93
CA SER A 327 -65.54 42.22 56.36
C SER A 327 -64.54 42.42 55.23
N VAL A 328 -63.36 42.92 55.57
CA VAL A 328 -62.21 42.99 54.68
C VAL A 328 -60.96 42.57 55.45
N GLY A 329 -60.09 41.77 54.85
CA GLY A 329 -58.90 41.26 55.50
C GLY A 329 -57.73 41.13 54.54
N THR A 330 -56.52 41.26 55.07
CA THR A 330 -55.27 41.04 54.34
C THR A 330 -54.29 40.24 55.19
N SER A 331 -53.53 39.33 54.57
CA SER A 331 -52.43 38.63 55.24
C SER A 331 -51.08 38.97 54.64
N MET A 332 -50.09 39.08 55.52
CA MET A 332 -48.70 39.38 55.23
C MET A 332 -47.81 38.38 55.97
N GLY A 333 -46.86 37.78 55.24
CA GLY A 333 -45.90 36.84 55.83
C GLY A 333 -45.27 35.96 54.77
N GLY A 334 -43.94 35.84 54.79
CA GLY A 334 -43.19 34.96 53.91
C GLY A 334 -43.20 35.31 52.40
N GLY A 335 -43.76 36.45 51.99
CA GLY A 335 -43.63 36.98 50.62
C GLY A 335 -44.77 36.68 49.64
N GLU A 336 -45.89 36.08 50.09
CA GLU A 336 -47.17 36.06 49.33
C GLU A 336 -48.23 36.76 50.18
N ASN A 337 -48.74 37.89 49.69
CA ASN A 337 -49.81 38.61 50.38
C ASN A 337 -51.17 38.11 49.86
N MET A 338 -52.15 38.00 50.75
CA MET A 338 -53.51 37.58 50.39
C MET A 338 -54.52 38.63 50.85
N PHE A 339 -55.68 38.68 50.19
CA PHE A 339 -56.77 39.60 50.51
C PHE A 339 -58.11 38.84 50.49
N ASN A 340 -59.01 39.18 51.41
CA ASN A 340 -60.39 38.72 51.40
C ASN A 340 -61.37 39.87 51.63
N ALA A 341 -62.60 39.70 51.14
CA ALA A 341 -63.73 40.58 51.41
C ALA A 341 -65.01 39.73 51.47
N GLY A 342 -65.95 40.12 52.32
CA GLY A 342 -67.15 39.33 52.56
C GLY A 342 -68.31 40.16 53.13
N VAL A 343 -69.51 39.62 52.97
CA VAL A 343 -70.75 40.14 53.56
C VAL A 343 -71.45 38.99 54.27
N SER A 344 -71.86 39.20 55.52
CA SER A 344 -72.64 38.25 56.30
C SER A 344 -73.97 38.87 56.70
N ILE A 345 -75.04 38.08 56.56
CA ILE A 345 -76.42 38.50 56.87
C ILE A 345 -77.00 37.50 57.88
N LYS A 346 -77.54 38.00 58.99
CA LYS A 346 -78.23 37.19 60.00
C LYS A 346 -79.73 37.15 59.71
N PHE A 347 -80.34 35.97 59.82
CA PHE A 347 -81.79 35.77 59.64
C PHE A 347 -82.41 35.18 60.92
N GLY A 348 -83.57 35.70 61.34
CA GLY A 348 -84.31 35.25 62.54
C GLY A 348 -84.93 36.41 63.32
N LYS A 349 -85.78 36.14 64.32
CA LYS A 349 -86.27 37.17 65.26
C LYS A 349 -85.15 37.54 66.24
N GLY A 350 -84.63 38.75 66.15
CA GLY A 350 -83.68 39.31 67.11
C GLY A 350 -84.31 39.51 68.49
N SER A 351 -83.49 39.63 69.53
CA SER A 351 -83.99 40.01 70.86
C SER A 351 -84.46 41.48 70.85
N GLU A 352 -85.49 41.82 71.63
CA GLU A 352 -85.99 43.21 71.74
C GLU A 352 -84.91 44.19 72.24
N TYR A 353 -83.84 43.66 72.84
CA TYR A 353 -82.71 44.41 73.39
C TYR A 353 -81.48 44.48 72.48
N SER A 354 -81.49 43.85 71.29
CA SER A 354 -80.29 43.71 70.44
C SER A 354 -79.73 45.03 69.89
N ASN A 355 -80.52 46.11 69.95
CA ASN A 355 -80.14 47.44 69.46
C ASN A 355 -79.78 48.42 70.58
N TYR A 356 -79.86 47.99 71.85
CA TYR A 356 -79.43 48.79 72.99
C TYR A 356 -77.92 48.62 73.18
N SER A 357 -77.20 49.72 73.38
CA SER A 357 -75.79 49.62 73.78
C SER A 357 -75.68 49.03 75.19
N LYS A 358 -74.52 48.45 75.53
CA LYS A 358 -74.25 48.03 76.92
C LYS A 358 -74.44 49.19 77.90
N THR A 359 -74.08 50.41 77.48
CA THR A 359 -74.29 51.64 78.26
C THR A 359 -75.77 52.00 78.43
N ASP A 360 -76.61 51.80 77.41
CA ASP A 360 -78.05 52.04 77.52
C ASP A 360 -78.70 51.03 78.47
N LEU A 361 -78.29 49.76 78.40
CA LEU A 361 -78.76 48.73 79.33
C LEU A 361 -78.32 49.03 80.77
N VAL A 362 -77.06 49.47 80.96
CA VAL A 362 -76.57 49.90 82.29
C VAL A 362 -77.32 51.13 82.79
N SER A 363 -77.68 52.08 81.91
CA SER A 363 -78.48 53.25 82.27
C SER A 363 -79.88 52.85 82.72
N VAL A 364 -80.54 51.94 81.99
CA VAL A 364 -81.85 51.39 82.39
C VAL A 364 -81.75 50.67 83.74
N ILE A 365 -80.72 49.84 83.95
CA ILE A 365 -80.49 49.16 85.23
C ILE A 365 -80.21 50.18 86.35
N SER A 366 -79.43 51.22 86.09
CA SER A 366 -79.11 52.27 87.07
C SER A 366 -80.35 53.07 87.45
N SER A 367 -81.19 53.40 86.45
CA SER A 367 -82.48 54.05 86.67
C SER A 367 -83.42 53.15 87.47
N GLN A 368 -83.48 51.86 87.15
CA GLN A 368 -84.26 50.88 87.93
C GLN A 368 -83.72 50.75 89.35
N GLN A 369 -82.40 50.76 89.56
CA GLN A 369 -81.80 50.71 90.89
C GLN A 369 -82.13 51.98 91.70
N ALA A 370 -82.14 53.15 91.06
CA ALA A 370 -82.57 54.40 91.69
C ALA A 370 -84.06 54.36 92.04
N GLU A 371 -84.91 53.86 91.15
CA GLU A 371 -86.35 53.71 91.37
C GLU A 371 -86.65 52.69 92.49
N ILE A 372 -85.99 51.53 92.50
CA ILE A 372 -86.07 50.55 93.58
C ILE A 372 -85.63 51.16 94.91
N SER A 373 -84.56 51.97 94.91
CA SER A 373 -84.08 52.65 96.12
C SER A 373 -85.09 53.70 96.62
N ALA A 374 -85.72 54.45 95.72
CA ALA A 374 -86.76 55.42 96.04
C ALA A 374 -88.03 54.73 96.58
N VAL A 375 -88.50 53.65 95.94
CA VAL A 375 -89.64 52.85 96.41
C VAL A 375 -89.36 52.24 97.77
N LYS A 376 -88.13 51.77 98.02
CA LYS A 376 -87.74 51.25 99.34
C LYS A 376 -87.77 52.36 100.41
N ALA A 377 -87.29 53.56 100.09
CA ALA A 377 -87.35 54.70 101.00
C ALA A 377 -88.81 55.14 101.29
N ASP A 378 -89.68 55.13 100.27
CA ASP A 378 -91.11 55.46 100.41
C ASP A 378 -91.87 54.40 101.23
N ASN A 379 -91.53 53.11 101.07
CA ASN A 379 -92.04 52.04 101.91
C ASN A 379 -91.62 52.20 103.38
N GLU A 380 -90.36 52.56 103.67
CA GLU A 380 -89.92 52.84 105.03
C GLU A 380 -90.64 54.07 105.63
N ALA A 381 -90.84 55.13 104.83
CA ALA A 381 -91.60 56.31 105.24
C ALA A 381 -93.09 55.97 105.53
N SER A 382 -93.72 55.17 104.67
CA SER A 382 -95.09 54.69 104.85
C SER A 382 -95.23 53.77 106.06
N LYS A 383 -94.22 52.95 106.36
CA LYS A 383 -94.18 52.14 107.59
C LYS A 383 -94.09 53.02 108.83
N ALA A 384 -93.24 54.04 108.82
CA ALA A 384 -93.14 55.01 109.91
C ALA A 384 -94.45 55.81 110.11
N ASP A 385 -95.13 56.20 109.02
CA ASP A 385 -96.44 56.85 109.09
C ASP A 385 -97.51 55.91 109.66
N ASN A 386 -97.53 54.63 109.26
CA ASN A 386 -98.42 53.62 109.84
C ASN A 386 -98.15 53.36 111.32
N GLU A 387 -96.88 53.33 111.75
CA GLU A 387 -96.52 53.24 113.16
C GLU A 387 -96.98 54.49 113.94
N ALA A 388 -96.84 55.68 113.37
CA ALA A 388 -97.32 56.92 113.97
C ALA A 388 -98.86 56.96 114.06
N LYS A 389 -99.58 56.49 113.03
CA LYS A 389 -101.04 56.33 113.05
C LYS A 389 -101.48 55.32 114.11
N THR A 390 -100.79 54.19 114.22
CA THR A 390 -101.07 53.19 115.26
C THR A 390 -100.93 53.80 116.65
N LYS A 391 -99.82 54.51 116.93
CA LYS A 391 -99.64 55.24 118.20
C LYS A 391 -100.74 56.29 118.45
N ARG A 392 -101.22 56.96 117.40
CA ARG A 392 -102.30 57.94 117.51
C ARG A 392 -103.66 57.28 117.79
N ILE A 393 -103.91 56.12 117.21
CA ILE A 393 -105.09 55.29 117.51
C ILE A 393 -105.02 54.83 118.97
N GLU A 394 -103.90 54.30 119.44
CA GLU A 394 -103.72 53.91 120.85
C GLU A 394 -103.94 55.09 121.80
N ALA A 395 -103.45 56.29 121.46
CA ALA A 395 -103.67 57.50 122.25
C ALA A 395 -105.16 57.92 122.28
N LEU A 396 -105.86 57.82 121.15
CA LEU A 396 -107.30 58.11 121.05
C LEU A 396 -108.14 57.06 121.80
N GLU A 397 -107.79 55.78 121.72
CA GLU A 397 -108.42 54.71 122.51
C GLU A 397 -108.25 54.97 124.01
N LYS A 398 -107.07 55.42 124.42
CA LYS A 398 -106.79 55.79 125.81
C LYS A 398 -107.63 56.98 126.28
N GLN A 399 -107.76 58.02 125.45
CA GLN A 399 -108.65 59.16 125.72
C GLN A 399 -110.13 58.74 125.77
N MET A 400 -110.56 57.82 124.90
CA MET A 400 -111.91 57.29 124.90
C MET A 400 -112.21 56.47 126.15
N GLN A 401 -111.25 55.68 126.64
CA GLN A 401 -111.37 54.99 127.94
C GLN A 401 -111.43 55.96 129.13
N GLU A 402 -110.66 57.05 129.12
CA GLU A 402 -110.74 58.09 130.15
C GLU A 402 -112.11 58.80 130.17
N ILE A 403 -112.68 59.10 129.00
CA ILE A 403 -114.02 59.69 128.89
C ILE A 403 -115.10 58.71 129.38
N LEU A 404 -115.03 57.42 128.99
CA LEU A 404 -115.96 56.38 129.47
C LEU A 404 -115.86 56.19 131.00
N SER A 405 -114.66 56.31 131.57
CA SER A 405 -114.43 56.29 133.01
C SER A 405 -115.04 57.50 133.72
N GLN A 406 -115.10 58.67 133.08
CA GLN A 406 -115.66 59.89 133.66
C GLN A 406 -117.19 59.96 133.56
N ILE A 407 -117.80 59.28 132.59
CA ILE A 407 -119.27 59.22 132.43
C ILE A 407 -119.91 58.23 133.43
N ASN A 408 -119.15 57.27 133.97
CA ASN A 408 -119.63 56.25 134.92
C ASN A 408 -119.44 56.63 136.41
N ARG A 409 -119.34 57.93 136.76
CA ARG A 409 -119.26 58.41 138.15
C ARG A 409 -120.29 59.49 138.48
#